data_AF-A0A3N5ERP3-F1
#
_entry.id   AF-A0A3N5ERP3-F1
#
_cell.length_a   1.000
_cell.length_b   1.000
_cell.length_c   1.000
_cell.angle_alpha   90.00
_cell.angle_beta   90.00
_cell.angle_gamma   90.00
#
_symmetry.space_group_name_H-M   'P 1'
#
loop_
_entity.id
_entity.type
_entity.pdbx_description
1 polymer ?
#
loop_
_entity_poly.entity_id
_entity_poly.type
_entity_poly.pdbx_seq_one_letter_code
_entity_poly.pdbx_strand_id
1 'polypeptide(L)'
;VNYVGHPYFGATYYIRARERGFGEFSSFVYSAFASTLYEFGVEALFENPSIQDLISTPIGGALIGKFIFEPVRKRIKAKPEPQWYDHVALVLTDPIGALNGVFERLLGIKSDVRVDMKPSQSSSREHGVRFKLTLAW
;
A
#
# COMPACT_ATOMS: atom_id res chain seq x y z
N VAL A 1 -13.42 -0.29 18.10
CA VAL A 1 -12.33 0.69 17.87
C VAL A 1 -11.02 0.17 18.43
N ASN A 2 -10.16 -0.33 17.53
CA ASN A 2 -8.82 -0.81 17.87
C ASN A 2 -7.77 0.25 17.47
N TYR A 3 -7.38 1.10 18.41
CA TYR A 3 -6.46 2.21 18.15
C TYR A 3 -5.00 1.82 17.86
N VAL A 4 -4.67 0.52 17.87
CA VAL A 4 -3.32 0.03 17.53
C VAL A 4 -3.34 -0.70 16.21
N GLY A 5 -4.24 -1.68 16.07
CA GLY A 5 -4.37 -2.51 14.88
C GLY A 5 -4.79 -1.70 13.65
N HIS A 6 -5.81 -0.86 13.76
CA HIS A 6 -6.30 -0.07 12.63
C HIS A 6 -5.22 0.87 12.08
N PRO A 7 -4.59 1.76 12.89
CA PRO A 7 -3.51 2.59 12.38
C PRO A 7 -2.34 1.77 11.79
N TYR A 8 -2.01 0.62 12.37
CA TYR A 8 -1.00 -0.27 11.80
C TYR A 8 -1.40 -0.79 10.41
N PHE A 9 -2.59 -1.37 10.25
CA PHE A 9 -3.04 -1.90 8.95
C PHE A 9 -3.18 -0.78 7.91
N GLY A 10 -3.71 0.38 8.31
CA GLY A 10 -3.72 1.59 7.47
C GLY A 10 -2.32 1.98 6.99
N ALA A 11 -1.31 1.86 7.85
CA ALA A 11 0.09 2.12 7.50
C ALA A 11 0.63 1.08 6.50
N THR A 12 0.27 -0.20 6.64
CA THR A 12 0.65 -1.23 5.67
C THR A 12 0.04 -0.98 4.30
N TYR A 13 -1.23 -0.56 4.22
CA TYR A 13 -1.87 -0.19 2.95
C TYR A 13 -1.20 1.04 2.33
N TYR A 14 -0.88 2.05 3.15
CA TYR A 14 -0.15 3.24 2.71
C TYR A 14 1.20 2.86 2.10
N ILE A 15 2.01 2.09 2.83
CA ILE A 15 3.32 1.63 2.34
C ILE A 15 3.17 0.80 1.07
N ARG A 16 2.18 -0.09 1.00
CA ARG A 16 1.98 -0.92 -0.20
C ARG A 16 1.78 -0.07 -1.46
N ALA A 17 1.10 1.08 -1.35
CA ALA A 17 0.97 2.04 -2.44
C ALA A 17 2.28 2.79 -2.73
N ARG A 18 2.99 3.27 -1.69
CA ARG A 18 4.30 3.91 -1.84
C ARG A 18 5.31 3.01 -2.57
N GLU A 19 5.31 1.73 -2.25
CA GLU A 19 6.17 0.70 -2.85
C GLU A 19 5.78 0.40 -4.31
N ARG A 20 4.59 0.79 -4.76
CA ARG A 20 4.16 0.77 -6.18
C ARG A 20 4.37 2.10 -6.90
N GLY A 21 5.03 3.06 -6.27
CA GLY A 21 5.38 4.36 -6.88
C GLY A 21 4.31 5.44 -6.74
N PHE A 22 3.24 5.22 -5.96
CA PHE A 22 2.24 6.26 -5.68
C PHE A 22 2.87 7.38 -4.87
N GLY A 23 2.47 8.64 -5.11
CA GLY A 23 2.79 9.80 -4.26
C GLY A 23 2.16 9.71 -2.87
N GLU A 24 2.52 10.64 -1.97
CA GLU A 24 2.02 10.61 -0.58
C GLU A 24 0.50 10.72 -0.50
N PHE A 25 -0.09 11.67 -1.23
CA PHE A 25 -1.54 11.90 -1.22
C PHE A 25 -2.31 10.73 -1.85
N SER A 26 -1.85 10.22 -2.99
CA SER A 26 -2.50 9.06 -3.63
C SER A 26 -2.33 7.79 -2.80
N SER A 27 -1.25 7.65 -2.04
CA SER A 27 -1.08 6.55 -1.07
C SER A 27 -2.01 6.68 0.13
N PHE A 28 -2.28 7.91 0.59
CA PHE A 28 -3.30 8.17 1.61
C PHE A 28 -4.69 7.77 1.10
N VAL A 29 -5.08 8.21 -0.11
CA VAL A 29 -6.37 7.85 -0.72
C VAL A 29 -6.48 6.33 -0.90
N TYR A 30 -5.41 5.68 -1.37
CA TYR A 30 -5.37 4.22 -1.49
C TYR A 30 -5.60 3.53 -0.13
N SER A 31 -4.88 3.97 0.90
CA SER A 31 -5.01 3.43 2.26
C SER A 31 -6.43 3.64 2.82
N ALA A 32 -7.01 4.81 2.63
CA ALA A 32 -8.39 5.11 3.04
C ALA A 32 -9.39 4.21 2.33
N PHE A 33 -9.29 4.08 1.01
CA PHE A 33 -10.18 3.20 0.25
C PHE A 33 -10.05 1.73 0.67
N ALA A 34 -8.82 1.23 0.82
CA ALA A 34 -8.57 -0.14 1.27
C ALA A 34 -9.09 -0.40 2.69
N SER A 35 -8.91 0.56 3.60
CA SER A 35 -9.42 0.49 4.97
C SER A 35 -10.95 0.45 5.00
N THR A 36 -11.61 1.29 4.21
CA THR A 36 -13.07 1.28 4.07
C THR A 36 -13.58 -0.05 3.52
N LEU A 37 -12.90 -0.62 2.51
CA LEU A 37 -13.27 -1.94 1.99
C LEU A 37 -13.11 -3.05 3.02
N TYR A 38 -12.11 -2.96 3.89
CA TYR A 38 -11.91 -3.93 4.97
C TYR A 38 -13.03 -3.83 6.01
N GLU A 39 -13.32 -2.61 6.47
CA GLU A 39 -14.36 -2.31 7.47
C GLU A 39 -15.74 -2.80 7.00
N PHE A 40 -16.16 -2.40 5.80
CA PHE A 40 -17.46 -2.80 5.22
C PHE A 40 -17.46 -4.20 4.60
N GLY A 41 -16.30 -4.83 4.48
CA GLY A 41 -16.14 -6.14 3.85
C GLY A 41 -16.01 -7.24 4.90
N VAL A 42 -14.82 -7.35 5.49
CA VAL A 42 -14.47 -8.46 6.39
C VAL A 42 -15.01 -8.20 7.80
N GLU A 43 -14.80 -7.00 8.34
CA GLU A 43 -15.25 -6.69 9.72
C GLU A 43 -16.76 -6.66 9.82
N ALA A 44 -17.46 -6.15 8.80
CA ALA A 44 -18.91 -6.18 8.69
C ALA A 44 -19.55 -7.59 8.80
N LEU A 45 -18.78 -8.67 8.62
CA LEU A 45 -19.27 -10.05 8.82
C LEU A 45 -19.36 -10.46 10.29
N PHE A 46 -18.65 -9.76 11.17
CA PHE A 46 -18.51 -10.10 12.58
C PHE A 46 -19.00 -8.97 13.50
N GLU A 47 -18.92 -7.72 13.07
CA GLU A 47 -19.23 -6.52 13.84
C GLU A 47 -19.92 -5.45 12.97
N ASN A 48 -20.57 -4.45 13.58
CA ASN A 48 -21.13 -3.32 12.85
C ASN A 48 -20.02 -2.35 12.43
N PRO A 49 -20.00 -1.86 11.18
CA PRO A 49 -19.01 -0.90 10.71
C PRO A 49 -18.91 0.34 11.61
N SER A 50 -17.68 0.71 11.95
CA SER A 50 -17.33 1.79 12.87
C SER A 50 -16.94 3.04 12.10
N ILE A 51 -17.72 4.11 12.28
CA ILE A 51 -17.42 5.44 11.70
C ILE A 51 -16.07 5.96 12.20
N GLN A 52 -15.68 5.63 13.43
CA GLN A 52 -14.40 6.06 13.99
C GLN A 52 -13.25 5.43 13.21
N ASP A 53 -13.35 4.13 12.91
CA ASP A 53 -12.30 3.38 12.23
C ASP A 53 -12.17 3.82 10.75
N LEU A 54 -13.26 4.25 10.10
CA LEU A 54 -13.20 4.90 8.77
C LEU A 54 -12.35 6.20 8.74
N ILE A 55 -12.16 6.86 9.88
CA ILE A 55 -11.40 8.11 9.99
C ILE A 55 -10.01 7.83 10.58
N SER A 56 -9.93 7.14 11.71
CA SER A 56 -8.69 6.93 12.44
C SER A 56 -7.73 5.99 11.71
N THR A 57 -8.25 4.97 11.01
CA THR A 57 -7.42 4.00 10.25
C THR A 57 -6.59 4.69 9.18
N PRO A 58 -7.17 5.44 8.21
CA PRO A 58 -6.37 6.07 7.18
C PRO A 58 -5.49 7.22 7.67
N ILE A 59 -5.97 8.02 8.63
CA ILE A 59 -5.20 9.16 9.15
C ILE A 59 -4.00 8.64 9.95
N GLY A 60 -4.25 7.80 10.95
CA GLY A 60 -3.20 7.18 11.75
C GLY A 60 -2.24 6.35 10.90
N GLY A 61 -2.80 5.60 9.94
CA GLY A 61 -2.03 4.81 8.99
C GLY A 61 -1.10 5.63 8.11
N ALA A 62 -1.57 6.75 7.55
CA ALA A 62 -0.69 7.61 6.76
C ALA A 62 0.39 8.28 7.60
N LEU A 63 0.09 8.67 8.84
CA LEU A 63 1.10 9.23 9.75
C LEU A 63 2.19 8.19 10.08
N ILE A 64 1.80 6.98 10.52
CA ILE A 64 2.75 5.90 10.82
C ILE A 64 3.51 5.48 9.56
N GLY A 65 2.79 5.30 8.44
CA GLY A 65 3.34 4.92 7.15
C GLY A 65 4.41 5.91 6.67
N LYS A 66 4.08 7.20 6.64
CA LYS A 66 4.99 8.25 6.16
C LYS A 66 6.15 8.52 7.10
N PHE A 67 5.91 8.61 8.40
CA PHE A 67 6.92 9.11 9.35
C PHE A 67 7.71 8.02 10.05
N ILE A 68 7.24 6.77 10.03
CA ILE A 68 7.92 5.64 10.69
C ILE A 68 8.32 4.60 9.64
N PHE A 69 7.36 4.03 8.92
CA PHE A 69 7.62 2.88 8.06
C PHE A 69 8.46 3.25 6.84
N GLU A 70 8.10 4.34 6.13
CA GLU A 70 8.82 4.77 4.92
C GLU A 70 10.31 5.10 5.22
N PRO A 71 10.66 5.87 6.28
CA PRO A 71 12.05 6.08 6.67
C PRO A 71 12.80 4.79 7.05
N VAL A 72 12.16 3.90 7.81
CA VAL A 72 12.74 2.60 8.19
C VAL A 72 13.06 1.78 6.93
N ARG A 73 12.11 1.66 6.01
CA ARG A 73 12.29 0.94 4.75
C ARG A 73 13.38 1.57 3.89
N LYS A 74 13.39 2.90 3.74
CA LYS A 74 14.45 3.62 3.00
C LYS A 74 15.83 3.34 3.58
N ARG A 75 15.96 3.41 4.91
CA ARG A 75 17.22 3.12 5.61
C ARG A 75 17.69 1.69 5.37
N ILE A 76 16.78 0.72 5.44
CA ILE A 76 17.10 -0.69 5.20
C ILE A 76 17.54 -0.91 3.75
N LYS A 77 16.78 -0.40 2.78
CA LYS A 77 17.05 -0.57 1.34
C LYS A 77 18.35 0.10 0.89
N ALA A 78 18.83 1.10 1.63
CA ALA A 78 20.10 1.75 1.36
C ALA A 78 21.32 0.97 1.89
N LYS A 79 21.13 -0.09 2.68
CA LYS A 79 22.24 -0.91 3.18
C LYS A 79 22.80 -1.80 2.07
N PRO A 80 24.14 -1.89 1.91
CA PRO A 80 24.76 -2.86 1.01
C PRO A 80 24.42 -4.30 1.38
N GLU A 81 24.40 -4.60 2.69
CA GLU A 81 24.17 -5.94 3.23
C GLU A 81 23.14 -5.90 4.37
N PRO A 82 21.83 -6.00 4.04
CA PRO A 82 20.77 -6.02 5.04
C PRO A 82 20.82 -7.30 5.88
N GLN A 83 20.64 -7.14 7.19
CA GLN A 83 20.68 -8.24 8.15
C GLN A 83 19.33 -8.96 8.23
N TRP A 84 19.25 -10.09 8.94
CA TRP A 84 18.01 -10.86 9.06
C TRP A 84 16.85 -10.02 9.64
N TYR A 85 17.11 -9.16 10.63
CA TYR A 85 16.11 -8.29 11.25
C TYR A 85 15.63 -7.17 10.31
N ASP A 86 16.45 -6.78 9.33
CA ASP A 86 16.05 -5.81 8.31
C ASP A 86 14.97 -6.43 7.40
N HIS A 87 15.11 -7.71 7.07
CA HIS A 87 14.09 -8.44 6.31
C HIS A 87 12.79 -8.57 7.09
N VAL A 88 12.87 -8.85 8.40
CA VAL A 88 11.70 -8.87 9.29
C VAL A 88 11.00 -7.51 9.29
N ALA A 89 11.75 -6.41 9.42
CA ALA A 89 11.18 -5.08 9.38
C ALA A 89 10.53 -4.74 8.03
N LEU A 90 11.11 -5.20 6.90
CA LEU A 90 10.49 -5.06 5.58
C LEU A 90 9.17 -5.85 5.47
N VAL A 91 9.08 -7.04 6.07
CA VAL A 91 7.84 -7.83 6.09
C VAL A 91 6.80 -7.19 6.99
N LEU A 92 7.16 -6.73 8.19
CA LEU A 92 6.22 -6.07 9.10
C LEU A 92 5.66 -4.77 8.53
N THR A 93 6.47 -4.01 7.80
CA THR A 93 6.02 -2.73 7.22
C THR A 93 5.26 -2.90 5.89
N ASP A 94 5.36 -4.05 5.22
CA ASP A 94 4.59 -4.39 4.01
C ASP A 94 4.35 -5.90 3.89
N PRO A 95 3.48 -6.49 4.74
CA PRO A 95 3.24 -7.93 4.73
C PRO A 95 2.59 -8.39 3.42
N ILE A 96 1.77 -7.55 2.80
CA ILE A 96 1.13 -7.80 1.51
C ILE A 96 2.19 -7.84 0.41
N GLY A 97 3.15 -6.92 0.41
CA GLY A 97 4.29 -6.95 -0.50
C GLY A 97 5.14 -8.21 -0.34
N ALA A 98 5.39 -8.64 0.91
CA ALA A 98 6.13 -9.88 1.18
C ALA A 98 5.40 -11.11 0.63
N LEU A 99 4.09 -11.22 0.87
CA LEU A 99 3.26 -12.30 0.33
C LEU A 99 3.28 -12.33 -1.21
N ASN A 100 3.14 -11.16 -1.86
CA ASN A 100 3.23 -11.07 -3.31
C ASN A 100 4.57 -11.64 -3.81
N GLY A 101 5.69 -11.26 -3.20
CA GLY A 101 7.01 -11.75 -3.58
C GLY A 101 7.16 -13.28 -3.43
N VAL A 102 6.50 -13.89 -2.44
CA VAL A 102 6.48 -15.36 -2.31
C VAL A 102 5.67 -15.99 -3.45
N PHE A 103 4.46 -15.47 -3.73
CA PHE A 103 3.62 -15.97 -4.82
C PHE A 103 4.30 -15.87 -6.18
N GLU A 104 4.96 -14.74 -6.46
CA GLU A 104 5.71 -14.53 -7.71
C GLU A 104 6.83 -15.56 -7.88
N ARG A 105 7.56 -15.89 -6.80
CA ARG A 105 8.61 -16.91 -6.82
C ARG A 105 8.05 -18.32 -7.01
N LEU A 106 6.93 -18.64 -6.36
CA LEU A 106 6.30 -19.96 -6.44
C LEU A 106 5.69 -20.22 -7.83
N LEU A 107 5.06 -19.20 -8.43
CA LEU A 107 4.37 -19.32 -9.71
C LEU A 107 5.26 -18.97 -10.91
N GLY A 108 6.45 -18.39 -10.68
CA GLY A 108 7.35 -17.93 -11.75
C GLY A 108 6.82 -16.71 -12.52
N ILE A 109 5.85 -15.98 -11.96
CA ILE A 109 5.21 -14.83 -12.60
C ILE A 109 5.75 -13.55 -11.96
N LYS A 110 6.27 -12.60 -12.75
CA LYS A 110 6.61 -11.25 -12.27
C LYS A 110 5.42 -10.31 -12.50
N SER A 111 4.87 -9.73 -11.43
CA SER A 111 3.65 -8.92 -11.51
C SER A 111 3.98 -7.43 -11.29
N ASP A 112 4.36 -6.72 -12.36
CA ASP A 112 4.54 -5.27 -12.31
C ASP A 112 3.18 -4.57 -12.53
N VAL A 113 2.44 -4.34 -11.44
CA VAL A 113 1.22 -3.52 -11.46
C VAL A 113 1.60 -2.10 -11.03
N ARG A 114 1.89 -1.26 -12.02
CA ARG A 114 2.08 0.19 -11.85
C ARG A 114 0.80 0.92 -12.22
N VAL A 115 0.31 1.74 -11.30
CA VAL A 115 -0.81 2.64 -11.56
C VAL A 115 -0.23 4.03 -11.74
N ASP A 116 -0.15 4.46 -12.99
CA ASP A 116 0.35 5.79 -13.35
C ASP A 116 -0.80 6.81 -13.20
N MET A 117 -0.93 7.41 -12.02
CA MET A 117 -1.86 8.52 -11.81
C MET A 117 -1.18 9.83 -12.25
N LYS A 118 -1.29 10.16 -13.53
CA LYS A 118 -0.94 11.52 -14.00
C LYS A 118 -1.94 12.52 -13.42
N PRO A 119 -1.49 13.63 -12.78
CA PRO A 119 -2.38 14.72 -12.43
C PRO A 119 -3.02 15.26 -13.71
N SER A 120 -4.34 15.41 -13.71
CA SER A 120 -5.07 15.99 -14.83
C SER A 120 -4.62 17.45 -15.03
N GLN A 121 -3.75 17.67 -16.01
CA GLN A 121 -3.62 18.99 -16.62
C GLN A 121 -4.69 19.08 -17.69
N SER A 122 -5.60 20.05 -17.54
CA SER A 122 -6.61 20.36 -18.54
C SER A 122 -5.94 20.86 -19.81
N SER A 123 -5.99 20.08 -20.88
CA SER A 123 -5.99 20.61 -22.25
C SER A 123 -6.57 19.59 -23.21
N SER A 124 -7.74 19.96 -23.73
CA SER A 124 -8.39 19.56 -24.98
C SER A 124 -7.74 18.52 -25.90
N ARG A 125 -8.60 17.56 -26.29
CA ARG A 125 -8.66 16.83 -27.58
C ARG A 125 -7.54 15.81 -27.86
N GLU A 126 -7.80 14.53 -27.63
CA GLU A 126 -8.26 13.57 -28.65
C GLU A 126 -8.40 12.16 -28.04
N HIS A 127 -9.35 11.41 -28.58
CA HIS A 127 -9.82 10.12 -28.09
C HIS A 127 -8.81 8.99 -28.33
N GLY A 128 -8.62 8.13 -27.32
CA GLY A 128 -7.97 6.84 -27.47
C GLY A 128 -7.26 6.36 -26.21
N VAL A 129 -7.99 5.68 -25.30
CA VAL A 129 -7.37 4.97 -24.18
C VAL A 129 -6.67 3.72 -24.73
N ARG A 130 -5.34 3.76 -24.82
CA ARG A 130 -4.53 2.61 -25.23
C ARG A 130 -3.97 1.91 -23.99
N PHE A 131 -4.57 0.79 -23.60
CA PHE A 131 -4.03 -0.10 -22.58
C PHE A 131 -2.82 -0.84 -23.15
N LYS A 132 -1.65 -0.69 -22.53
CA LYS A 132 -0.43 -1.42 -22.90
C LYS A 132 -0.11 -2.43 -21.79
N LEU A 133 -0.54 -3.67 -21.99
CA LEU A 133 -0.04 -4.81 -21.20
C LEU A 133 1.32 -5.19 -21.78
N THR A 134 2.37 -5.19 -20.98
CA THR A 134 3.68 -5.72 -21.39
C THR A 134 3.99 -6.91 -20.49
N LEU A 135 3.82 -8.11 -21.04
CA LEU A 135 4.33 -9.34 -20.46
C LEU A 135 5.81 -9.43 -20.83
N ALA A 136 6.68 -9.31 -19.85
CA ALA A 136 8.10 -9.63 -20.00
C ALA A 136 8.28 -11.08 -19.54
N TRP A 137 8.65 -11.94 -20.49
CA TRP A 137 9.07 -13.33 -20.25
C TRP A 137 10.51 -13.36 -19.73
#